data_AF-H3SFW9-F1
#
_entry.id   AF-H3SFW9-F1
#
_cell.length_a   1.000
_cell.length_b   1.000
_cell.length_c   1.000
_cell.angle_alpha   90.00
_cell.angle_beta   90.00
_cell.angle_gamma   90.00
#
_symmetry.space_group_name_H-M   'P 1'
#
loop_
_entity.id
_entity.type
_entity.pdbx_description
1 polymer ?
#
loop_
_entity_poly.entity_id
_entity_poly.type
_entity_poly.pdbx_seq_one_letter_code
_entity_poly.pdbx_strand_id
1 'polypeptide(L)'
;MRNAFEAHLARIPSERNGIGIIEQVTLEAVSEGIDHPYELFKQVGDRLHVLGMGDLKYWYRLKKMSEEPSPLLQLEGLTAFPDYHDSVPSFRLCVVRLTDLGQQVLTGEANWEDMIGADEWYGGFHRFT
;
A
#
# COMPACT_ATOMS: atom_id res chain seq x y z
N MET A 1 11.93 -22.52 1.26
CA MET A 1 12.91 -21.66 0.55
C MET A 1 12.28 -20.99 -0.66
N ARG A 2 11.80 -21.73 -1.68
CA ARG A 2 11.17 -21.15 -2.89
C ARG A 2 10.01 -20.18 -2.59
N ASN A 3 9.05 -20.60 -1.77
CA ASN A 3 7.85 -19.79 -1.49
C ASN A 3 8.16 -18.46 -0.76
N ALA A 4 9.16 -18.43 0.12
CA ALA A 4 9.55 -17.20 0.81
C ALA A 4 10.26 -16.22 -0.13
N PHE A 5 11.02 -16.74 -1.09
CA PHE A 5 11.69 -15.95 -2.12
C PHE A 5 10.68 -15.36 -3.12
N GLU A 6 9.74 -16.19 -3.61
CA GLU A 6 8.65 -15.75 -4.49
C GLU A 6 7.77 -14.68 -3.82
N ALA A 7 7.45 -14.86 -2.54
CA ALA A 7 6.72 -13.86 -1.78
C ALA A 7 7.50 -12.54 -1.66
N HIS A 8 8.82 -12.60 -1.51
CA HIS A 8 9.66 -11.39 -1.48
C HIS A 8 9.70 -10.69 -2.84
N LEU A 9 9.77 -11.44 -3.94
CA LEU A 9 9.71 -10.90 -5.30
C LEU A 9 8.35 -10.26 -5.61
N ALA A 10 7.26 -10.78 -5.05
CA ALA A 10 5.92 -10.20 -5.22
C ALA A 10 5.80 -8.78 -4.63
N ARG A 11 6.77 -8.34 -3.82
CA ARG A 11 6.83 -6.96 -3.32
C ARG A 11 7.31 -5.97 -4.38
N ILE A 12 7.95 -6.45 -5.45
CA ILE A 12 8.42 -5.62 -6.56
C ILE A 12 7.20 -5.17 -7.38
N PRO A 13 7.13 -3.89 -7.79
CA PRO A 13 6.09 -3.40 -8.67
C PRO A 13 5.90 -4.27 -9.91
N SER A 14 4.65 -4.63 -10.20
CA SER A 14 4.33 -5.38 -11.40
C SER A 14 4.35 -4.48 -12.64
N GLU A 15 4.71 -5.01 -13.80
CA GLU A 15 4.62 -4.27 -15.08
C GLU A 15 3.17 -3.94 -15.46
N ARG A 16 2.19 -4.68 -14.91
CA ARG A 16 0.76 -4.51 -15.24
C ARG A 16 0.22 -3.17 -14.73
N ASN A 17 0.50 -2.81 -13.48
CA ASN A 17 -0.11 -1.65 -12.84
C ASN A 17 0.83 -0.88 -11.89
N GLY A 18 2.12 -1.21 -11.88
CA GLY A 18 3.14 -0.43 -11.18
C GLY A 18 3.11 -0.53 -9.66
N ILE A 19 2.42 -1.53 -9.11
CA ILE A 19 2.31 -1.72 -7.66
C ILE A 19 2.73 -3.12 -7.23
N GLY A 20 3.23 -3.23 -6.00
CA GLY A 20 3.58 -4.49 -5.37
C GLY A 20 2.38 -5.18 -4.74
N ILE A 21 2.58 -6.40 -4.25
CA ILE A 21 1.51 -7.23 -3.68
C ILE A 21 0.82 -6.59 -2.46
N ILE A 22 1.53 -5.78 -1.67
CA ILE A 22 0.93 -5.14 -0.48
C ILE A 22 -0.08 -4.09 -0.90
N GLU A 23 0.31 -3.19 -1.81
CA GLU A 23 -0.54 -2.16 -2.37
C GLU A 23 -1.73 -2.82 -3.10
N GLN A 24 -1.48 -3.85 -3.92
CA GLN A 24 -2.53 -4.57 -4.65
C GLN A 24 -3.59 -5.15 -3.71
N VAL A 25 -3.17 -5.89 -2.68
CA VAL A 25 -4.07 -6.50 -1.71
C VAL A 25 -4.76 -5.44 -0.84
N THR A 26 -4.13 -4.28 -0.63
CA THR A 26 -4.74 -3.14 0.06
C THR A 26 -5.87 -2.53 -0.77
N LEU A 27 -5.63 -2.24 -2.06
CA LEU A 27 -6.66 -1.70 -2.95
C LEU A 27 -7.86 -2.65 -3.08
N GLU A 28 -7.60 -3.96 -3.18
CA GLU A 28 -8.64 -4.99 -3.18
C GLU A 28 -9.48 -4.95 -1.89
N ALA A 29 -8.85 -4.93 -0.72
CA ALA A 29 -9.56 -4.87 0.56
C ALA A 29 -10.43 -3.60 0.68
N VAL A 30 -9.93 -2.44 0.25
CA VAL A 30 -10.72 -1.21 0.21
C VAL A 30 -11.89 -1.32 -0.76
N SER A 31 -11.69 -1.92 -1.95
CA SER A 31 -12.78 -2.18 -2.90
C SER A 31 -13.85 -3.14 -2.38
N GLU A 32 -13.48 -4.03 -1.47
CA GLU A 32 -14.36 -4.97 -0.77
C GLU A 32 -15.09 -4.33 0.42
N GLY A 33 -14.83 -3.05 0.71
CA GLY A 33 -15.53 -2.25 1.73
C GLY A 33 -14.78 -2.10 3.05
N ILE A 34 -13.52 -2.50 3.13
CA ILE A 34 -12.72 -2.40 4.35
C ILE A 34 -12.03 -1.05 4.36
N ASP A 35 -12.46 -0.18 5.26
CA ASP A 35 -12.20 1.26 5.18
C ASP A 35 -11.44 1.83 6.39
N HIS A 36 -11.07 1.01 7.37
CA HIS A 36 -10.31 1.46 8.55
C HIS A 36 -8.87 0.92 8.54
N PRO A 37 -7.84 1.73 8.84
CA PRO A 37 -6.43 1.33 8.68
C PRO A 37 -6.01 0.08 9.46
N TYR A 38 -6.51 -0.09 10.68
CA TYR A 38 -6.20 -1.26 11.52
C TYR A 38 -6.88 -2.54 11.02
N GLU A 39 -8.09 -2.43 10.47
CA GLU A 39 -8.78 -3.57 9.88
C GLU A 39 -8.12 -3.98 8.57
N LEU A 40 -7.74 -3.01 7.75
CA LEU A 40 -6.89 -3.21 6.58
C LEU A 40 -5.58 -3.91 6.95
N PHE A 41 -4.84 -3.41 7.96
CA PHE A 41 -3.59 -4.05 8.40
C PHE A 41 -3.80 -5.52 8.79
N LYS A 42 -4.87 -5.80 9.55
CA LYS A 42 -5.21 -7.16 9.95
C LYS A 42 -5.48 -8.05 8.73
N GLN A 43 -6.37 -7.63 7.82
CA GLN A 43 -6.77 -8.44 6.69
C GLN A 43 -5.64 -8.64 5.67
N VAL A 44 -4.90 -7.57 5.34
CA VAL A 44 -3.73 -7.64 4.45
C VAL A 44 -2.63 -8.49 5.10
N GLY A 45 -2.40 -8.30 6.41
CA GLY A 45 -1.46 -9.09 7.20
C GLY A 45 -1.79 -10.58 7.23
N ASP A 46 -3.06 -10.94 7.40
CA ASP A 46 -3.52 -12.33 7.38
C ASP A 46 -3.32 -12.96 5.99
N ARG A 47 -3.68 -12.24 4.91
CA ARG A 47 -3.48 -12.68 3.52
C ARG A 47 -2.00 -12.84 3.15
N LEU A 48 -1.14 -11.96 3.67
CA LEU A 48 0.29 -11.88 3.34
C LEU A 48 1.19 -12.26 4.52
N HIS A 49 0.72 -13.12 5.44
CA HIS A 49 1.43 -13.46 6.68
C HIS A 49 2.86 -13.97 6.44
N VAL A 50 3.11 -14.62 5.31
CA VAL A 50 4.43 -15.11 4.88
C VAL A 50 5.47 -13.99 4.76
N LEU A 51 5.04 -12.73 4.57
CA LEU A 51 5.92 -11.57 4.49
C LEU A 51 6.40 -11.06 5.86
N GLY A 52 5.77 -11.49 6.96
CA GLY A 52 6.12 -11.03 8.32
C GLY A 52 6.06 -9.51 8.47
N MET A 53 5.06 -8.87 7.87
CA MET A 53 4.96 -7.41 7.81
C MET A 53 4.50 -6.82 9.16
N GLY A 54 5.31 -5.92 9.71
CA GLY A 54 4.92 -5.09 10.86
C GLY A 54 4.00 -3.93 10.48
N ASP A 55 3.31 -3.38 11.46
CA ASP A 55 2.38 -2.26 11.36
C ASP A 55 3.04 -0.98 10.83
N LEU A 56 4.21 -0.57 11.34
CA LEU A 56 4.93 0.62 10.86
C LEU A 56 5.24 0.57 9.37
N LYS A 57 5.62 -0.62 8.87
CA LYS A 57 5.87 -0.82 7.44
C LYS A 57 4.59 -0.67 6.63
N TYR A 58 3.47 -1.12 7.17
CA TYR A 58 2.17 -0.99 6.53
C TYR A 58 1.67 0.47 6.56
N TRP A 59 1.84 1.19 7.68
CA TRP A 59 1.55 2.63 7.78
C TRP A 59 2.35 3.45 6.78
N TYR A 60 3.63 3.12 6.59
CA TYR A 60 4.44 3.72 5.54
C TYR A 60 3.84 3.50 4.14
N ARG A 61 3.36 2.29 3.83
CA ARG A 61 2.72 2.01 2.54
C ARG A 61 1.40 2.76 2.37
N LEU A 62 0.52 2.77 3.37
CA LEU A 62 -0.71 3.56 3.33
C LEU A 62 -0.42 5.05 3.12
N LYS A 63 0.61 5.58 3.79
CA LYS A 63 1.07 6.95 3.61
C LYS A 63 1.47 7.21 2.17
N LYS A 64 2.38 6.41 1.61
CA LYS A 64 2.82 6.51 0.20
C LYS A 64 1.66 6.45 -0.79
N MET A 65 0.69 5.57 -0.57
CA MET A 65 -0.50 5.43 -1.41
C MET A 65 -1.46 6.62 -1.31
N SER A 66 -1.31 7.50 -0.32
CA SER A 66 -2.18 8.66 -0.08
C SER A 66 -1.53 10.01 -0.35
N GLU A 67 -0.24 10.00 -0.71
CA GLU A 67 0.52 11.21 -1.00
C GLU A 67 0.27 11.71 -2.42
N GLU A 68 0.19 13.04 -2.55
CA GLU A 68 0.20 13.73 -3.83
C GLU A 68 1.56 13.55 -4.55
N PRO A 69 1.62 13.66 -5.90
CA PRO A 69 0.58 14.13 -6.82
C PRO A 69 -0.34 13.04 -7.39
N SER A 70 -0.14 11.78 -7.00
CA SER A 70 -0.84 10.63 -7.61
C SER A 70 -1.37 9.69 -6.53
N PRO A 71 -2.29 10.15 -5.67
CA PRO A 71 -2.81 9.33 -4.58
C PRO A 71 -3.70 8.22 -5.13
N LEU A 72 -3.48 6.99 -4.66
CA LEU A 72 -4.36 5.84 -4.88
C LEU A 72 -5.47 5.77 -3.82
N LEU A 73 -5.19 6.33 -2.63
CA LEU A 73 -6.07 6.32 -1.48
C LEU A 73 -6.32 7.74 -0.98
N GLN A 74 -7.54 8.00 -0.55
CA GLN A 74 -7.92 9.18 0.21
C GLN A 74 -8.18 8.76 1.66
N LEU A 75 -7.60 9.49 2.63
CA LEU A 75 -7.85 9.27 4.05
C LEU A 75 -8.64 10.44 4.64
N GLU A 76 -9.92 10.22 4.90
CA GLU A 76 -10.84 11.20 5.45
C GLU A 76 -10.73 11.25 6.97
N GLY A 77 -10.58 12.44 7.54
CA GLY A 77 -10.49 12.63 9.00
C GLY A 77 -9.11 12.33 9.60
N LEU A 78 -8.10 12.07 8.76
CA LEU A 78 -6.73 11.88 9.21
C LEU A 78 -6.04 13.22 9.51
N THR A 79 -5.35 13.31 10.64
CA THR A 79 -4.50 14.49 10.97
C THR A 79 -3.01 14.23 10.74
N ALA A 80 -2.54 13.02 11.04
CA ALA A 80 -1.16 12.59 10.84
C ALA A 80 -1.08 11.06 10.86
N PHE A 81 -0.08 10.48 10.21
CA PHE A 81 0.23 9.06 10.38
C PHE A 81 0.95 8.81 11.71
N PRO A 82 0.71 7.67 12.39
CA PRO A 82 1.47 7.30 13.58
C PRO A 82 2.95 7.10 13.27
N ASP A 83 3.79 7.43 14.23
CA ASP A 83 5.22 7.11 14.20
C ASP A 83 5.62 6.34 15.47
N TYR A 84 6.93 6.24 15.73
CA TYR A 84 7.46 5.50 16.88
C TYR A 84 7.20 6.19 18.23
N HIS A 85 6.86 7.48 18.23
CA HIS A 85 6.75 8.32 19.41
C HIS A 85 5.29 8.60 19.77
N ASP A 86 4.43 8.84 18.77
CA ASP A 86 3.08 9.34 18.99
C ASP A 86 2.00 8.39 18.46
N SER A 87 1.12 7.95 19.37
CA SER A 87 -0.15 7.36 18.98
C SER A 87 -1.08 8.47 18.45
N VAL A 88 -1.63 8.29 17.25
CA VAL A 88 -2.51 9.28 16.63
C VAL A 88 -3.96 8.75 16.63
N PRO A 89 -4.86 9.25 17.50
CA PRO A 89 -6.23 8.74 17.59
C PRO A 89 -7.02 8.86 16.29
N SER A 90 -6.80 9.93 15.52
CA SER A 90 -7.45 10.16 14.22
C SER A 90 -7.11 9.06 13.20
N PHE A 91 -5.93 8.44 13.30
CA PHE A 91 -5.54 7.35 12.41
C PHE A 91 -6.39 6.08 12.62
N ARG A 92 -6.90 5.85 13.84
CA ARG A 92 -7.80 4.72 14.09
C ARG A 92 -9.20 4.95 13.52
N LEU A 93 -9.60 6.21 13.43
CA LEU A 93 -10.97 6.62 13.10
C LEU A 93 -11.10 7.15 11.67
N CYS A 94 -10.00 7.33 10.95
CA CYS A 94 -10.06 7.81 9.58
C CYS A 94 -10.63 6.75 8.65
N VAL A 95 -11.30 7.22 7.61
CA VAL A 95 -11.92 6.39 6.58
C VAL A 95 -11.01 6.40 5.36
N VAL A 96 -10.63 5.22 4.89
CA VAL A 96 -9.80 5.00 3.71
C VAL A 96 -10.71 4.72 2.53
N ARG A 97 -10.55 5.49 1.45
CA ARG A 97 -11.29 5.33 0.19
C ARG A 97 -10.35 5.20 -0.99
N LEU A 98 -10.77 4.50 -2.03
CA LEU A 98 -10.11 4.54 -3.33
C LEU A 98 -10.33 5.92 -3.97
N THR A 99 -9.28 6.47 -4.57
CA THR A 99 -9.41 7.56 -5.55
C THR A 99 -9.79 6.98 -6.92
N ASP A 100 -10.15 7.84 -7.88
CA ASP A 100 -10.35 7.41 -9.27
C ASP A 100 -9.10 6.73 -9.85
N LEU A 101 -7.92 7.28 -9.54
CA LEU A 101 -6.64 6.66 -9.92
C LEU A 101 -6.43 5.31 -9.24
N GLY A 102 -6.75 5.20 -7.93
CA GLY A 102 -6.70 3.93 -7.21
C GLY A 102 -7.56 2.85 -7.85
N GLN A 103 -8.75 3.22 -8.30
CA GLN A 103 -9.64 2.31 -9.02
C GLN A 103 -9.07 1.87 -10.38
N GLN A 104 -8.48 2.79 -11.14
CA GLN A 104 -7.83 2.49 -12.43
C GLN A 104 -6.60 1.58 -12.26
N VAL A 105 -5.78 1.83 -11.24
CA VAL A 105 -4.61 1.00 -10.93
C VAL A 105 -5.04 -0.41 -10.49
N LEU A 106 -6.11 -0.52 -9.69
CA LEU A 106 -6.68 -1.80 -9.29
C LEU A 106 -7.13 -2.63 -10.51
N THR A 107 -7.84 -2.01 -11.46
CA THR A 107 -8.32 -2.69 -12.69
C THR A 107 -7.21 -2.88 -13.73
N GLY A 108 -6.07 -2.20 -13.58
CA GLY A 108 -4.94 -2.24 -14.51
C GLY A 108 -5.11 -1.33 -15.72
N GLU A 109 -5.99 -0.33 -15.62
CA GLU A 109 -6.17 0.74 -16.60
C GLU A 109 -5.10 1.83 -16.49
N ALA A 110 -4.45 1.94 -15.33
CA ALA A 110 -3.33 2.84 -15.09
C ALA A 110 -2.15 2.08 -14.45
N ASN A 111 -0.95 2.57 -14.71
CA ASN A 111 0.27 2.11 -14.06
C ASN A 111 0.77 3.21 -13.11
N TRP A 112 0.86 2.91 -11.82
CA TRP A 112 1.19 3.91 -10.81
C TRP A 112 2.65 4.36 -10.88
N GLU A 113 3.55 3.45 -11.25
CA GLU A 113 4.99 3.70 -11.32
C GLU A 113 5.33 4.76 -12.39
N ASP A 114 4.58 4.77 -13.49
CA ASP A 114 4.68 5.78 -14.55
C ASP A 114 4.35 7.20 -14.04
N MET A 115 3.62 7.32 -12.94
CA MET A 115 3.18 8.60 -12.38
C MET A 115 4.08 9.12 -11.25
N ILE A 116 4.55 8.23 -10.38
CA ILE A 116 5.36 8.62 -9.21
C ILE A 116 6.88 8.61 -9.49
N GLY A 117 7.30 7.97 -10.58
CA GLY A 117 8.71 7.75 -10.91
C GLY A 117 9.32 6.57 -10.12
N ALA A 118 10.20 5.82 -10.77
CA ALA A 118 10.87 4.67 -10.18
C ALA A 118 12.02 5.10 -9.24
N ASP A 119 11.71 5.42 -7.98
CA ASP A 119 12.75 5.80 -6.99
C ASP A 119 12.69 5.00 -5.68
N GLU A 120 12.09 3.80 -5.70
CA GLU A 120 11.99 2.95 -4.51
C GLU A 120 12.97 1.76 -4.54
N TRP A 121 13.73 1.60 -3.45
CA TRP A 121 14.73 0.54 -3.26
C TRP A 121 14.10 -0.74 -2.70
N TYR A 122 14.17 -1.84 -3.46
CA TYR A 122 13.66 -3.14 -3.04
C TYR A 122 14.81 -4.10 -2.76
N GLY A 123 15.24 -4.22 -1.50
CA GLY A 123 16.18 -5.27 -1.07
C GLY A 123 17.54 -5.26 -1.79
N GLY A 124 18.03 -4.09 -2.20
CA GLY A 124 19.29 -3.92 -2.96
C GLY A 124 19.10 -3.89 -4.47
N PHE A 125 17.88 -4.06 -4.97
CA PHE A 125 17.52 -3.82 -6.36
C PHE A 125 17.02 -2.38 -6.51
N HIS A 126 17.71 -1.61 -7.35
CA HIS A 126 17.29 -0.29 -7.78
C HIS A 126 16.92 -0.39 -9.26
N ARG A 127 15.67 -0.07 -9.61
CA ARG A 127 15.20 -0.12 -10.99
C ARG A 127 15.48 1.23 -11.63
N PHE A 128 16.57 1.32 -12.39
CA PHE A 128 16.80 2.45 -13.28
C PHE A 128 15.87 2.32 -14.49
N THR A 129 15.05 3.34 -14.74
CA THR A 129 14.47 3.62 -16.06
C THR A 129 15.03 4.91 -16.59
#